data_AF-A0A0H5S9K0-F1
#
_entry.id   AF-A0A0H5S9K0-F1
#
_cell.length_a   1.000
_cell.length_b   1.000
_cell.length_c   1.000
_cell.angle_alpha   90.00
_cell.angle_beta   90.00
_cell.angle_gamma   90.00
#
_symmetry.space_group_name_H-M   'P 1'
#
loop_
_entity.id
_entity.type
_entity.pdbx_description
1 polymer ?
#
loop_
_entity_poly.entity_id
_entity_poly.type
_entity_poly.pdbx_seq_one_letter_code
_entity_poly.pdbx_strand_id
1 'polypeptide(L)'
;MKLFKKQIVSLLLAYNALKSKSAKTEEQELKKPIAAALRPNAPITPRECIGKKINNLNRKLRDIEILEQRIKSGVLGNPEKTQLEKIARRETITKEIDRLTVEIEKL
;
A
#
# COMPACT_ATOMS: atom_id res chain seq x y z
N MET A 1 -9.69 -54.86 3.56
CA MET A 1 -9.75 -53.53 2.88
C MET A 1 -9.75 -52.30 3.80
N LYS A 2 -10.15 -52.37 5.09
CA LYS A 2 -10.18 -51.17 5.98
C LYS A 2 -8.80 -50.64 6.39
N LEU A 3 -7.77 -51.50 6.44
CA LEU A 3 -6.41 -51.12 6.81
C LEU A 3 -5.73 -50.24 5.73
N PHE A 4 -5.87 -50.60 4.46
CA PHE A 4 -5.28 -49.86 3.34
C PHE A 4 -5.83 -48.43 3.21
N LYS A 5 -7.14 -48.23 3.44
CA LYS A 5 -7.74 -46.89 3.41
C LYS A 5 -7.23 -46.01 4.55
N LYS A 6 -6.96 -46.58 5.74
CA LYS A 6 -6.34 -45.83 6.86
C LYS A 6 -4.89 -45.44 6.55
N GLN A 7 -4.13 -46.34 5.93
CA GLN A 7 -2.75 -46.03 5.51
C GLN A 7 -2.71 -44.89 4.48
N ILE A 8 -3.63 -44.90 3.51
CA ILE A 8 -3.73 -43.86 2.47
C ILE A 8 -4.13 -42.51 3.05
N VAL A 9 -5.10 -42.46 3.97
CA VAL A 9 -5.51 -41.20 4.62
C VAL A 9 -4.39 -40.63 5.48
N SER A 10 -3.65 -41.49 6.19
CA SER A 10 -2.47 -41.07 6.96
C SER A 10 -1.37 -40.49 6.08
N LEU A 11 -1.10 -41.11 4.93
CA LEU A 11 -0.11 -40.61 3.95
C LEU A 11 -0.55 -39.28 3.33
N LEU A 12 -1.84 -39.11 3.03
CA LEU A 12 -2.38 -37.87 2.47
C LEU A 12 -2.30 -36.71 3.48
N LEU A 13 -2.57 -36.98 4.76
CA LEU A 13 -2.41 -36.00 5.83
C LEU A 13 -0.94 -35.60 6.03
N ALA A 14 -0.02 -36.56 6.00
CA ALA A 14 1.41 -36.29 6.08
C ALA A 14 1.91 -35.45 4.88
N TYR A 15 1.45 -35.76 3.66
CA TYR A 15 1.77 -34.99 2.45
C TYR A 15 1.28 -33.54 2.53
N ASN A 16 0.05 -33.31 3.00
CA ASN A 16 -0.48 -31.96 3.16
C ASN A 16 0.25 -31.17 4.26
N ALA A 17 0.68 -31.83 5.35
CA ALA A 17 1.47 -31.21 6.41
C ALA A 17 2.91 -30.85 5.97
N LEU A 18 3.49 -31.59 5.03
CA LEU A 18 4.78 -31.28 4.42
C LEU A 18 4.65 -30.17 3.36
N LYS A 19 3.58 -30.17 2.57
CA LYS A 19 3.32 -29.18 1.50
C LYS A 19 3.11 -27.75 2.05
N SER A 20 2.73 -27.59 3.31
CA SER A 20 2.59 -26.26 3.93
C SER A 20 3.90 -25.66 4.45
N LYS A 21 5.04 -26.38 4.37
CA LYS A 21 6.34 -25.90 4.87
C LYS A 21 7.30 -25.37 3.78
N SER A 22 6.97 -25.47 2.50
CA SER A 22 7.86 -25.11 1.39
C SER A 22 7.30 -23.98 0.50
N ALA A 23 6.93 -22.85 1.10
CA ALA A 23 6.64 -21.60 0.38
C ALA A 23 7.02 -20.35 1.20
N LYS A 24 8.15 -20.44 1.93
CA LYS A 24 8.88 -19.26 2.41
C LYS A 24 10.22 -19.25 1.70
N THR A 25 10.20 -18.61 0.53
CA THR A 25 11.23 -17.80 -0.11
C THR A 25 12.64 -17.91 0.49
N GLU A 26 13.36 -18.96 0.11
CA GLU A 26 14.81 -19.12 0.28
C GLU A 26 15.46 -19.29 -1.10
N GLU A 27 15.31 -18.32 -2.00
CA GLU A 27 16.25 -18.15 -3.13
C GLU A 27 16.11 -16.76 -3.78
N GLN A 28 16.45 -15.72 -3.04
CA GLN A 28 17.00 -14.47 -3.60
C GLN A 28 17.66 -13.68 -2.47
N GLU A 29 18.67 -14.32 -1.88
CA GLU A 29 19.71 -13.65 -1.12
C GLU A 29 20.75 -13.09 -2.09
N LEU A 30 20.42 -11.98 -2.76
CA LEU A 30 21.45 -11.13 -3.33
C LEU A 30 21.05 -9.67 -3.14
N LYS A 31 21.60 -9.10 -2.06
CA LYS A 31 21.66 -7.66 -1.72
C LYS A 31 20.31 -6.98 -1.47
N LYS A 32 19.57 -7.44 -0.47
CA LYS A 32 18.56 -6.56 0.17
C LYS A 32 19.33 -5.51 0.99
N PRO A 33 19.08 -4.20 0.81
CA PRO A 33 19.75 -3.18 1.59
C PRO A 33 19.35 -3.31 3.07
N ILE A 34 20.33 -3.12 3.96
CA ILE A 34 20.23 -3.27 5.43
C ILE A 34 19.00 -2.54 6.02
N ALA A 35 18.53 -1.48 5.36
CA ALA A 35 17.34 -0.72 5.74
C ALA A 35 16.03 -1.55 5.80
N ALA A 36 15.91 -2.62 5.01
CA ALA A 36 14.69 -3.44 4.95
C ALA A 36 14.48 -4.33 6.19
N ALA A 37 15.56 -4.72 6.89
CA ALA A 37 15.46 -5.53 8.10
C ALA A 37 14.95 -4.73 9.32
N LEU A 38 15.18 -3.41 9.32
CA LEU A 38 14.81 -2.52 10.43
C LEU A 38 13.37 -1.99 10.33
N ARG A 39 12.80 -1.92 9.12
CA ARG A 39 11.42 -1.47 8.85
C ARG A 39 10.85 -2.27 7.67
N PRO A 40 10.07 -3.34 7.91
CA PRO A 40 9.63 -4.26 6.85
C PRO A 40 8.76 -3.61 5.76
N ASN A 41 8.20 -2.42 6.04
CA ASN A 41 7.34 -1.67 5.11
C ASN A 41 7.98 -0.39 4.56
N ALA A 42 9.30 -0.19 4.68
CA ALA A 42 9.98 0.96 4.06
C ALA A 42 10.10 0.76 2.54
N PRO A 43 9.87 1.79 1.70
CA PRO A 43 10.11 1.66 0.26
C PRO A 43 11.62 1.47 0.03
N ILE A 44 11.99 0.49 -0.78
CA ILE A 44 13.38 0.10 -0.99
C ILE A 44 13.92 0.71 -2.29
N THR A 45 13.05 0.88 -3.30
CA THR A 45 13.39 1.46 -4.60
C THR A 45 12.89 2.91 -4.76
N PRO A 46 13.52 3.73 -5.63
CA PRO A 46 13.04 5.08 -5.95
C PRO A 46 11.58 5.08 -6.43
N ARG A 47 11.23 4.08 -7.26
CA ARG A 47 9.87 3.87 -7.76
C ARG A 47 8.85 3.66 -6.64
N GLU A 48 9.17 2.85 -5.64
CA GLU A 48 8.31 2.64 -4.47
C GLU A 48 8.21 3.89 -3.58
N CYS A 49 9.28 4.68 -3.47
CA CYS A 49 9.27 5.93 -2.71
C CYS A 49 8.32 6.95 -3.35
N ILE A 50 8.42 7.14 -4.67
CA ILE A 50 7.53 8.00 -5.46
C ILE A 50 6.10 7.49 -5.38
N GLY A 51 5.87 6.19 -5.53
CA GLY A 51 4.54 5.58 -5.40
C GLY A 51 3.89 5.84 -4.03
N LYS A 52 4.67 5.73 -2.93
CA LYS A 52 4.16 6.09 -1.59
C LYS A 52 3.84 7.57 -1.47
N LYS A 53 4.66 8.45 -2.07
CA LYS A 53 4.41 9.89 -2.07
C LYS A 53 3.13 10.25 -2.82
N ILE A 54 2.91 9.67 -4.01
CA ILE A 54 1.66 9.80 -4.78
C ILE A 54 0.45 9.34 -3.95
N ASN A 55 0.54 8.17 -3.31
CA ASN A 55 -0.54 7.63 -2.47
C ASN A 55 -0.90 8.56 -1.30
N ASN A 56 0.10 9.17 -0.68
CA ASN A 56 -0.13 10.12 0.41
C ASN A 56 -0.80 11.42 -0.10
N LEU A 57 -0.42 11.91 -1.27
CA LEU A 57 -1.05 13.07 -1.90
C LEU A 57 -2.50 12.77 -2.32
N ASN A 58 -2.78 11.58 -2.85
CA ASN A 58 -4.13 11.12 -3.16
C ASN A 58 -5.03 10.99 -1.92
N ARG A 59 -4.47 10.63 -0.76
CA ARG A 59 -5.21 10.66 0.52
C ARG A 59 -5.61 12.10 0.88
N LYS A 60 -4.68 13.05 0.76
CA LYS A 60 -4.96 14.47 1.02
C LYS A 60 -6.04 15.03 0.08
N LEU A 61 -6.04 14.65 -1.20
CA LEU A 61 -7.08 15.05 -2.15
C LEU A 61 -8.47 14.57 -1.71
N ARG A 62 -8.59 13.29 -1.31
CA ARG A 62 -9.86 12.75 -0.79
C ARG A 62 -10.33 13.47 0.47
N ASP A 63 -9.43 13.80 1.39
CA ASP A 63 -9.78 14.56 2.59
C ASP A 63 -10.30 15.96 2.24
N ILE A 64 -9.70 16.61 1.23
CA ILE A 64 -10.17 17.90 0.71
C ILE A 64 -11.55 17.76 0.06
N GLU A 65 -11.79 16.71 -0.75
CA GLU A 65 -13.10 16.46 -1.35
C GLU A 65 -14.19 16.27 -0.29
N ILE A 66 -13.91 15.49 0.76
CA ILE A 66 -14.85 15.31 1.88
C ILE A 66 -15.13 16.65 2.55
N LEU A 67 -14.10 17.49 2.76
CA LEU A 67 -14.26 18.82 3.33
C LEU A 67 -15.13 19.72 2.44
N GLU A 68 -14.90 19.73 1.12
CA GLU A 68 -15.73 20.46 0.15
C GLU A 68 -17.19 19.98 0.18
N GLN A 69 -17.43 18.66 0.26
CA GLN A 69 -18.78 18.10 0.35
C GLN A 69 -19.48 18.50 1.65
N ARG A 70 -18.76 18.56 2.77
CA ARG A 70 -19.31 19.02 4.06
C ARG A 70 -19.68 20.51 4.03
N ILE A 71 -18.91 21.33 3.32
CA ILE A 71 -19.25 22.75 3.10
C ILE A 71 -20.48 22.86 2.19
N LYS A 72 -20.49 22.15 1.05
CA LYS A 72 -21.61 22.17 0.08
C LYS A 72 -22.93 21.65 0.68
N SER A 73 -22.87 20.62 1.52
CA SER A 73 -24.05 20.06 2.21
C SER A 73 -24.58 20.93 3.34
N GLY A 74 -23.91 22.05 3.67
CA GLY A 74 -24.31 22.93 4.76
C GLY A 74 -24.03 22.37 6.17
N VAL A 75 -23.48 21.15 6.29
CA VAL A 75 -23.00 20.58 7.56
C VAL A 75 -21.92 21.47 8.16
N LEU A 76 -21.15 22.14 7.30
CA LEU A 76 -20.12 23.09 7.69
C LEU A 76 -20.43 24.47 7.08
N GLY A 77 -21.38 25.17 7.70
CA GLY A 77 -21.92 26.44 7.20
C GLY A 77 -20.98 27.65 7.31
N ASN A 78 -20.00 27.64 8.21
CA ASN A 78 -18.98 28.68 8.32
C ASN A 78 -17.57 28.06 8.38
N PRO A 79 -16.93 27.82 7.22
CA PRO A 79 -15.59 27.25 7.18
C PRO A 79 -14.54 28.20 7.72
N GLU A 80 -13.65 27.66 8.56
CA GLU A 80 -12.53 28.41 9.09
C GLU A 80 -11.53 28.76 7.97
N LYS A 81 -10.80 29.88 8.10
CA LYS A 81 -9.77 30.30 7.14
C LYS A 81 -8.75 29.18 6.86
N THR A 82 -8.37 28.42 7.88
CA THR A 82 -7.45 27.27 7.76
C THR A 82 -8.02 26.14 6.89
N GLN A 83 -9.34 25.97 6.85
CA GLN A 83 -10.02 24.98 6.02
C GLN A 83 -10.09 25.44 4.55
N LEU A 84 -10.35 26.73 4.32
CA LEU A 84 -10.30 27.32 2.99
C LEU A 84 -8.88 27.23 2.40
N GLU A 85 -7.85 27.47 3.19
CA GLU A 85 -6.46 27.29 2.78
C GLU A 85 -6.14 25.84 2.42
N LYS A 86 -6.71 24.85 3.12
CA LYS A 86 -6.56 23.43 2.76
C LYS A 86 -7.17 23.13 1.39
N ILE A 87 -8.35 23.70 1.10
CA ILE A 87 -9.02 23.54 -0.20
C ILE A 87 -8.22 24.23 -1.31
N ALA A 88 -7.69 25.44 -1.05
CA ALA A 88 -6.87 26.18 -2.02
C ALA A 88 -5.60 25.41 -2.42
N ARG A 89 -5.02 24.62 -1.50
CA ARG A 89 -3.83 23.79 -1.77
C ARG A 89 -4.11 22.59 -2.68
N ARG A 90 -5.38 22.31 -3.03
CA ARG A 90 -5.76 21.20 -3.93
C ARG A 90 -4.98 21.25 -5.24
N GLU A 91 -4.91 22.43 -5.87
CA GLU A 91 -4.22 22.60 -7.15
C GLU A 91 -2.71 22.31 -7.04
N THR A 92 -2.07 22.75 -5.96
CA THR A 92 -0.66 22.45 -5.69
C THR A 92 -0.42 20.95 -5.50
N ILE A 93 -1.33 20.26 -4.80
CA ILE A 93 -1.24 18.81 -4.58
C ILE A 93 -1.40 18.05 -5.90
N THR A 94 -2.35 18.45 -6.75
CA THR A 94 -2.54 17.84 -8.08
C THR A 94 -1.30 18.02 -8.95
N LYS A 95 -0.76 19.24 -9.04
CA LYS A 95 0.49 19.52 -9.79
C LYS A 95 1.67 18.68 -9.30
N GLU A 96 1.77 18.43 -8.00
CA GLU A 96 2.82 17.57 -7.44
C GLU A 96 2.61 16.10 -7.82
N ILE A 97 1.37 15.60 -7.82
CA ILE A 97 1.07 14.24 -8.29
C ILE A 97 1.45 14.09 -9.77
N ASP A 98 1.12 15.07 -10.61
CA ASP A 98 1.46 15.05 -12.04
C ASP A 98 2.98 14.99 -12.24
N ARG A 99 3.74 15.81 -11.51
CA ARG A 99 5.21 15.79 -11.53
C ARG A 99 5.77 14.44 -11.12
N LEU A 100 5.28 13.88 -10.02
CA LEU A 100 5.72 12.57 -9.52
C LEU A 100 5.35 11.43 -10.47
N THR A 101 4.24 11.55 -11.20
CA THR A 101 3.83 10.58 -12.22
C THR A 101 4.75 10.66 -13.43
N VAL A 102 5.11 11.86 -13.89
CA VAL A 102 6.13 12.00 -14.96
C VAL A 102 7.49 11.48 -14.51
N GLU A 103 7.85 11.68 -13.23
CA GLU A 103 9.08 11.14 -12.67
C GLU A 103 9.08 9.60 -12.63
N ILE A 104 7.94 8.98 -12.27
CA ILE A 104 7.82 7.52 -12.23
C ILE A 104 7.85 6.89 -13.62
N GLU A 105 7.37 7.58 -14.65
CA GLU A 105 7.41 7.13 -16.05
C GLU A 105 8.81 7.19 -16.67
N LYS A 106 9.68 8.04 -16.13
CA LYS A 106 11.08 8.20 -16.58
C LYS A 106 12.05 7.21 -15.94
N LEU A 107 11.61 6.47 -14.91
CA LEU A 107 12.38 5.45 -14.18
C LEU A 107 12.18 4.06 -14.78
#